data_AF-A0A2V3XXK8-F1
#
_entry.id   AF-A0A2V3XXK8-F1
#
_cell.length_a   1.000
_cell.length_b   1.000
_cell.length_c   1.000
_cell.angle_alpha   90.00
_cell.angle_beta   90.00
_cell.angle_gamma   90.00
#
_symmetry.space_group_name_H-M   'P 1'
#
loop_
_entity.id
_entity.type
_entity.pdbx_description
1 polymer ?
#
loop_
_entity_poly.entity_id
_entity_poly.type
_entity_poly.pdbx_seq_one_letter_code
_entity_poly.pdbx_strand_id
1 'polypeptide(L)'
;MKREIYSVKCPSHIQLGDPMYFEQFEGEKLSRLVGDYKLPNDFEARVVLEENGIEDSKMIVYLARKGTIDTYMKGYMYETQVQKGKLIGVDTAAYLLNIDGRTDEIDTGGDGYWGDCQEFYHTHKGNEYLDAVVMTVIMPEFENLASMKGRIQYFFKEVSPLCDQVECSEQQMK
;
A
#
# COMPACT_ATOMS: atom_id res chain seq x y z
N MET A 1 17.77 4.28 -7.77
CA MET A 1 16.47 3.67 -7.44
C MET A 1 16.64 2.15 -7.43
N LYS A 2 16.42 1.51 -6.28
CA LYS A 2 16.25 0.06 -6.22
C LYS A 2 14.76 -0.22 -6.11
N ARG A 3 14.29 -1.23 -6.82
CA ARG A 3 12.88 -1.62 -6.82
C ARG A 3 12.80 -3.13 -6.77
N GLU A 4 11.92 -3.65 -5.91
CA GLU A 4 11.68 -5.09 -5.79
C GLU A 4 10.19 -5.37 -5.59
N ILE A 5 9.69 -6.41 -6.25
CA ILE A 5 8.30 -6.84 -6.16
C ILE A 5 8.21 -8.17 -5.44
N TYR A 6 7.21 -8.29 -4.58
CA TYR A 6 6.91 -9.49 -3.82
C TYR A 6 5.47 -9.93 -4.04
N SER A 7 5.27 -11.22 -4.28
CA SER A 7 3.99 -11.87 -4.05
C SER A 7 3.85 -12.18 -2.57
N VAL A 8 2.67 -11.92 -2.02
CA VAL A 8 2.35 -12.20 -0.63
C VAL A 8 0.95 -12.80 -0.55
N LYS A 9 0.65 -13.50 0.53
CA LYS A 9 -0.74 -13.86 0.84
C LYS A 9 -1.55 -12.59 1.03
N CYS A 10 -2.68 -12.48 0.33
CA CYS A 10 -3.60 -11.36 0.51
C CYS A 10 -4.09 -11.32 1.96
N PRO A 11 -3.91 -10.19 2.68
CA PRO A 11 -4.43 -10.07 4.03
C PRO A 11 -5.95 -10.04 4.03
N SER A 12 -6.56 -10.42 5.14
CA SER A 12 -8.01 -10.25 5.34
C SER A 12 -8.36 -8.84 5.81
N HIS A 13 -7.44 -8.20 6.54
CA HIS A 13 -7.58 -6.86 7.07
C HIS A 13 -6.23 -6.13 7.08
N ILE A 14 -6.23 -4.89 6.60
CA ILE A 14 -5.07 -4.00 6.64
C ILE A 14 -5.49 -2.62 7.13
N GLN A 15 -4.68 -2.03 8.02
CA GLN A 15 -4.88 -0.68 8.54
C GLN A 15 -3.58 0.12 8.48
N LEU A 16 -3.71 1.41 8.17
CA LEU A 16 -2.63 2.39 8.14
C LEU A 16 -3.15 3.75 8.59
N GLY A 17 -2.47 4.37 9.56
CA GLY A 17 -2.78 5.73 10.00
C GLY A 17 -2.07 6.09 11.29
N ASP A 18 -2.25 7.31 11.77
CA ASP A 18 -1.72 7.72 13.07
C ASP A 18 -2.31 6.84 14.20
N PRO A 19 -1.50 6.28 15.11
CA PRO A 19 -1.98 5.52 16.26
C PRO A 19 -3.06 6.27 17.07
N MET A 20 -2.89 7.57 17.27
CA MET A 20 -3.81 8.42 18.02
C MET A 20 -5.19 8.51 17.35
N TYR A 21 -5.25 8.45 16.01
CA TYR A 21 -6.53 8.49 15.31
C TYR A 21 -7.38 7.26 15.63
N PHE A 22 -6.77 6.07 15.69
CA PHE A 22 -7.46 4.84 16.07
C PHE A 22 -7.95 4.85 17.51
N GLU A 23 -7.29 5.57 18.40
CA GLU A 23 -7.68 5.69 19.81
C GLU A 23 -8.78 6.75 20.05
N GLN A 24 -8.73 7.88 19.33
CA GLN A 24 -9.55 9.05 19.64
C GLN A 24 -10.78 9.21 18.74
N PHE A 25 -10.80 8.59 17.56
CA PHE A 25 -11.88 8.76 16.59
C PHE A 25 -12.55 7.44 16.24
N GLU A 26 -13.82 7.53 15.87
CA GLU A 26 -14.62 6.39 15.44
C GLU A 26 -15.47 6.76 14.21
N GLY A 27 -16.05 5.73 13.56
CA GLY A 27 -17.02 5.89 12.48
C GLY A 27 -16.48 6.69 11.30
N GLU A 28 -17.29 7.61 10.79
CA GLU A 28 -16.97 8.39 9.58
C GLU A 28 -15.75 9.30 9.76
N LYS A 29 -15.49 9.78 10.99
CA LYS A 29 -14.32 10.62 11.24
C LYS A 29 -13.03 9.81 11.11
N LEU A 30 -12.99 8.62 11.73
CA LEU A 30 -11.85 7.71 11.61
C LEU A 30 -11.64 7.29 10.16
N SER A 31 -12.70 6.88 9.45
CA SER A 31 -12.58 6.36 8.07
C SER A 31 -12.05 7.37 7.05
N ARG A 32 -12.16 8.67 7.34
CA ARG A 32 -11.58 9.75 6.52
C ARG A 32 -10.08 9.93 6.76
N LEU A 33 -9.58 9.56 7.93
CA LEU A 33 -8.21 9.82 8.37
C LEU A 33 -7.26 8.63 8.15
N VAL A 34 -7.81 7.41 8.14
CA VAL A 34 -7.01 6.17 8.06
C VAL A 34 -7.35 5.34 6.82
N GLY A 35 -6.38 4.54 6.38
CA GLY A 35 -6.65 3.38 5.54
C GLY A 35 -7.10 2.23 6.45
N ASP A 36 -8.29 1.70 6.24
CA ASP A 36 -8.81 0.54 6.98
C ASP A 36 -9.66 -0.30 6.01
N TYR A 37 -9.12 -1.45 5.61
CA TYR A 37 -9.68 -2.24 4.53
C TYR A 37 -9.84 -3.71 4.93
N LYS A 38 -11.09 -4.16 4.96
CA LYS A 38 -11.45 -5.58 5.00
C LYS A 38 -11.58 -6.09 3.57
N LEU A 39 -10.72 -7.04 3.21
CA LEU A 39 -10.56 -7.44 1.82
C LEU A 39 -11.40 -8.67 1.47
N PRO A 40 -12.06 -8.68 0.30
CA PRO A 40 -12.73 -9.87 -0.22
C PRO A 40 -11.77 -11.04 -0.48
N ASN A 41 -12.26 -12.28 -0.35
CA ASN A 41 -11.46 -13.50 -0.55
C ASN A 41 -10.98 -13.70 -2.00
N ASP A 42 -11.57 -12.99 -2.97
CA ASP A 42 -11.17 -13.03 -4.38
C ASP A 42 -10.08 -12.01 -4.72
N PHE A 43 -9.50 -11.33 -3.72
CA PHE A 43 -8.34 -10.47 -3.91
C PHE A 43 -7.02 -11.26 -3.89
N GLU A 44 -6.02 -10.71 -4.55
CA GLU A 44 -4.61 -11.05 -4.43
C GLU A 44 -3.81 -9.81 -4.01
N ALA A 45 -2.57 -10.02 -3.55
CA ALA A 45 -1.72 -8.95 -3.06
C ALA A 45 -0.31 -9.00 -3.65
N ARG A 46 0.24 -7.82 -3.90
CA ARG A 46 1.65 -7.59 -4.25
C ARG A 46 2.19 -6.47 -3.39
N VAL A 47 3.45 -6.58 -2.99
CA VAL A 47 4.16 -5.51 -2.28
C VAL A 47 5.33 -5.08 -3.15
N VAL A 48 5.45 -3.78 -3.37
CA VAL A 48 6.59 -3.18 -4.06
C VAL A 48 7.38 -2.37 -3.05
N LEU A 49 8.68 -2.61 -2.98
CA LEU A 49 9.63 -1.80 -2.23
C LEU A 49 10.41 -0.92 -3.20
N GLU A 50 10.41 0.39 -2.96
CA GLU A 50 11.19 1.36 -3.73
C GLU A 50 12.13 2.10 -2.79
N GLU A 51 13.45 2.01 -3.03
CA GLU A 51 14.48 2.78 -2.33
C GLU A 51 14.98 3.90 -3.26
N ASN A 52 14.66 5.14 -2.91
CA ASN A 52 14.93 6.35 -3.70
C ASN A 52 15.98 7.27 -3.06
N GLY A 53 17.07 6.70 -2.54
CA GLY A 53 18.08 7.50 -1.85
C GLY A 53 17.61 7.87 -0.44
N ILE A 54 17.95 9.07 0.03
CA ILE A 54 17.70 9.50 1.42
C ILE A 54 16.22 9.87 1.64
N GLU A 55 15.54 10.34 0.59
CA GLU A 55 14.14 10.79 0.63
C GLU A 55 13.27 9.89 -0.27
N ASP A 56 11.97 9.79 0.01
CA ASP A 56 10.96 9.10 -0.84
C ASP A 56 11.08 7.58 -0.99
N SER A 57 11.79 6.88 -0.09
CA SER A 57 11.68 5.43 0.00
C SER A 57 10.25 5.04 0.43
N LYS A 58 9.68 4.00 -0.16
CA LYS A 58 8.29 3.61 0.09
C LYS A 58 8.02 2.13 -0.08
N MET A 59 7.01 1.67 0.65
CA MET A 59 6.37 0.38 0.46
C MET A 59 4.98 0.61 -0.13
N ILE A 60 4.70 -0.01 -1.27
CA ILE A 60 3.39 0.09 -1.92
C ILE A 60 2.73 -1.29 -1.86
N VAL A 61 1.54 -1.36 -1.27
CA VAL A 61 0.73 -2.57 -1.18
C VAL A 61 -0.38 -2.46 -2.22
N TYR A 62 -0.33 -3.34 -3.21
CA TYR A 62 -1.36 -3.51 -4.21
C TYR A 62 -2.29 -4.63 -3.78
N LEU A 63 -3.58 -4.35 -3.73
CA LEU A 63 -4.63 -5.28 -3.33
C LEU A 63 -5.68 -5.19 -4.43
N ALA A 64 -5.91 -6.28 -5.16
CA ALA A 64 -6.83 -6.23 -6.29
C ALA A 64 -7.50 -7.57 -6.50
N ARG A 65 -8.65 -7.59 -7.18
CA ARG A 65 -9.27 -8.84 -7.64
C ARG A 65 -8.27 -9.68 -8.44
N LYS A 66 -8.30 -10.99 -8.21
CA LYS A 66 -7.42 -11.97 -8.89
C LYS A 66 -7.41 -11.77 -10.40
N GLY A 67 -6.22 -11.71 -10.97
CA GLY A 67 -6.01 -11.54 -12.41
C GLY A 67 -6.05 -10.09 -12.90
N THR A 68 -6.20 -9.10 -12.00
CA THR A 68 -6.25 -7.67 -12.38
C THR A 68 -5.14 -6.83 -11.75
N ILE A 69 -4.33 -7.39 -10.84
CA ILE A 69 -3.37 -6.62 -10.04
C ILE A 69 -2.32 -5.89 -10.90
N ASP A 70 -1.88 -6.51 -12.00
CA ASP A 70 -0.89 -5.93 -12.92
C ASP A 70 -1.38 -4.65 -13.59
N THR A 71 -2.70 -4.47 -13.75
CA THR A 71 -3.30 -3.24 -14.29
C THR A 71 -2.94 -2.05 -13.40
N TYR A 72 -3.19 -2.18 -12.09
CA TYR A 72 -2.94 -1.13 -11.11
C TYR A 72 -1.46 -0.94 -10.81
N MET A 73 -0.66 -2.01 -10.85
CA MET A 73 0.80 -1.92 -10.72
C MET A 73 1.45 -1.13 -11.86
N LYS A 74 0.83 -1.10 -13.04
CA LYS A 74 1.24 -0.26 -14.18
C LYS A 74 0.67 1.15 -14.14
N GLY A 75 -0.12 1.49 -13.11
CA GLY A 75 -0.78 2.78 -12.98
C GLY A 75 -2.02 2.95 -13.87
N TYR A 76 -2.56 1.87 -14.42
CA TYR A 76 -3.79 1.91 -15.22
C TYR A 76 -5.03 1.66 -14.34
N MET A 77 -6.18 2.09 -14.86
CA MET A 77 -7.51 1.77 -14.36
C MET A 77 -8.45 1.49 -15.53
N TYR A 78 -9.56 0.78 -15.28
CA TYR A 78 -10.57 0.55 -16.30
C TYR A 78 -11.46 1.79 -16.49
N GLU A 79 -11.91 2.05 -17.72
CA GLU A 79 -12.74 3.24 -18.05
C GLU A 79 -14.04 3.31 -17.24
N THR A 80 -14.58 2.17 -16.83
CA THR A 80 -15.83 2.09 -16.06
C THR A 80 -15.64 2.30 -14.57
N GLN A 81 -14.39 2.47 -14.10
CA GLN A 81 -14.08 2.63 -12.70
C GLN A 81 -14.09 4.09 -12.25
N VAL A 82 -14.35 4.28 -10.97
CA VAL A 82 -14.16 5.52 -10.24
C VAL A 82 -13.01 5.31 -9.25
N GLN A 83 -12.04 6.24 -9.26
CA GLN A 83 -10.95 6.28 -8.31
C GLN A 83 -11.28 7.25 -7.17
N LYS A 84 -11.08 6.82 -5.93
CA LYS A 84 -11.21 7.66 -4.72
C LYS A 84 -9.88 7.60 -3.96
N GLY A 85 -9.28 8.77 -3.70
CA GLY A 85 -8.00 8.87 -3.02
C GLY A 85 -8.13 9.57 -1.67
N LYS A 86 -7.31 9.17 -0.70
CA LYS A 86 -7.08 9.91 0.54
C LYS A 86 -5.61 9.89 0.91
N LEU A 87 -5.12 11.02 1.44
CA LEU A 87 -3.79 11.11 2.02
C LEU A 87 -3.82 10.62 3.46
N ILE A 88 -2.75 9.97 3.90
CA ILE A 88 -2.59 9.50 5.27
C ILE A 88 -1.67 10.48 6.01
N GLY A 89 -2.27 11.25 6.91
CA GLY A 89 -1.57 12.16 7.80
C GLY A 89 -1.20 11.49 9.12
N VAL A 90 -0.12 11.97 9.74
CA VAL A 90 0.26 11.68 11.12
C VAL A 90 0.54 12.98 11.86
N ASP A 91 0.05 13.07 13.10
CA ASP A 91 0.25 14.17 14.04
C ASP A 91 1.18 13.76 15.20
N THR A 92 1.35 12.45 15.44
CA THR A 92 2.17 11.91 16.55
C THR A 92 3.61 11.60 16.14
N ALA A 93 4.01 11.95 14.92
CA ALA A 93 5.28 11.53 14.32
C ALA A 93 5.48 10.01 14.28
N ALA A 94 4.38 9.26 14.16
CA ALA A 94 4.39 7.84 13.91
C ALA A 94 3.15 7.41 13.12
N TYR A 95 3.26 6.34 12.33
CA TYR A 95 2.09 5.62 11.82
C TYR A 95 2.03 4.20 12.40
N LEU A 96 0.81 3.75 12.65
CA LEU A 96 0.47 2.37 12.89
C LEU A 96 0.28 1.64 11.56
N LEU A 97 0.94 0.50 11.39
CA LEU A 97 0.60 -0.46 10.35
C LEU A 97 0.13 -1.75 11.00
N ASN A 98 -1.08 -2.20 10.65
CA ASN A 98 -1.65 -3.46 11.12
C ASN A 98 -2.05 -4.33 9.94
N ILE A 99 -1.52 -5.55 9.85
CA ILE A 99 -1.87 -6.53 8.82
C ILE A 99 -2.26 -7.84 9.49
N ASP A 100 -3.55 -8.20 9.42
CA ASP A 100 -4.13 -9.39 10.07
C ASP A 100 -3.72 -9.55 11.56
N GLY A 101 -3.67 -8.44 12.30
CA GLY A 101 -3.30 -8.41 13.73
C GLY A 101 -1.79 -8.41 14.01
N ARG A 102 -0.94 -8.40 12.97
CA ARG A 102 0.49 -8.07 13.14
C ARG A 102 0.63 -6.56 13.05
N THR A 103 1.02 -5.96 14.17
CA THR A 103 1.05 -4.52 14.32
C THR A 103 2.48 -4.06 14.59
N ASP A 104 2.83 -2.90 14.05
CA ASP A 104 4.01 -2.12 14.43
C ASP A 104 3.68 -0.63 14.37
N GLU A 105 4.31 0.14 15.24
CA GLU A 105 4.30 1.60 15.18
C GLU A 105 5.65 2.05 14.64
N ILE A 106 5.63 2.84 13.56
CA ILE A 106 6.82 3.24 12.84
C ILE A 106 6.98 4.74 13.02
N ASP A 107 8.04 5.12 13.74
CA ASP A 107 8.45 6.50 13.95
C ASP A 107 8.78 7.13 12.60
N THR A 108 8.13 8.25 12.30
CA THR A 108 8.32 9.00 11.06
C THR A 108 9.34 10.13 11.21
N GLY A 109 9.74 10.46 12.44
CA GLY A 109 10.62 11.59 12.77
C GLY A 109 9.95 12.96 12.68
N GLY A 110 8.71 13.04 12.18
CA GLY A 110 7.97 14.29 12.02
C GLY A 110 6.49 14.08 11.66
N ASP A 111 5.69 15.14 11.87
CA ASP A 111 4.29 15.18 11.45
C ASP A 111 4.14 15.35 9.92
N GLY A 112 2.91 15.31 9.43
CA GLY A 112 2.58 15.53 8.02
C GLY A 112 2.04 14.30 7.30
N TYR A 113 2.16 14.25 5.98
CA TYR A 113 1.62 13.16 5.16
C TYR A 113 2.65 12.07 4.90
N TRP A 114 2.34 10.84 5.29
CA TRP A 114 3.26 9.68 5.25
C TRP A 114 2.74 8.53 4.38
N GLY A 115 1.77 8.82 3.53
CA GLY A 115 1.22 7.84 2.61
C GLY A 115 -0.08 8.29 1.98
N ASP A 116 -0.66 7.40 1.20
CA ASP A 116 -1.95 7.59 0.58
C ASP A 116 -2.62 6.24 0.32
N CYS A 117 -3.94 6.27 0.16
CA CYS A 117 -4.72 5.13 -0.27
C CYS A 117 -5.57 5.52 -1.48
N GLN A 118 -5.42 4.77 -2.57
CA GLN A 118 -6.23 4.89 -3.78
C GLN A 118 -7.15 3.67 -3.91
N GLU A 119 -8.44 3.91 -3.95
CA GLU A 119 -9.48 2.90 -4.05
C GLU A 119 -10.13 2.96 -5.43
N PHE A 120 -10.32 1.80 -6.06
CA PHE A 120 -10.90 1.67 -7.39
C PHE A 120 -12.21 0.90 -7.29
N TYR A 121 -13.28 1.48 -7.82
CA TYR A 121 -14.62 0.92 -7.76
C TYR A 121 -15.26 0.85 -9.12
N HIS A 122 -16.04 -0.19 -9.39
CA HIS A 122 -17.02 -0.19 -10.47
C HIS A 122 -18.44 -0.23 -9.92
N THR A 123 -19.40 0.29 -10.69
CA THR A 123 -20.83 0.20 -10.37
C THR A 123 -21.49 -0.83 -11.29
N HIS A 124 -22.14 -1.84 -10.70
CA HIS A 124 -22.95 -2.80 -11.44
C HIS A 124 -24.35 -2.91 -10.83
N LYS A 125 -25.38 -2.66 -11.64
CA LYS A 125 -26.81 -2.66 -11.23
C LYS A 125 -27.08 -1.77 -10.00
N GLY A 126 -26.43 -0.60 -9.94
CA GLY A 126 -26.58 0.37 -8.86
C GLY A 126 -25.79 0.05 -7.58
N ASN A 127 -25.08 -1.07 -7.53
CA ASN A 127 -24.19 -1.40 -6.41
C ASN A 127 -22.74 -1.07 -6.78
N GLU A 128 -22.03 -0.44 -5.84
CA GLU A 128 -20.60 -0.15 -5.94
C GLU A 128 -19.79 -1.33 -5.41
N TYR A 129 -18.77 -1.75 -6.14
CA TYR A 129 -17.89 -2.86 -5.79
C TYR A 129 -16.45 -2.39 -5.79
N LEU A 130 -15.74 -2.66 -4.69
CA LEU A 130 -14.30 -2.44 -4.62
C LEU A 130 -13.60 -3.46 -5.53
N ASP A 131 -12.71 -2.96 -6.40
CA ASP A 131 -11.90 -3.77 -7.31
C ASP A 131 -10.44 -3.79 -6.92
N ALA A 132 -9.94 -2.67 -6.41
CA ALA A 132 -8.57 -2.57 -5.93
C ALA A 132 -8.38 -1.47 -4.90
N VAL A 133 -7.34 -1.64 -4.09
CA VAL A 133 -6.74 -0.65 -3.20
C VAL A 133 -5.24 -0.62 -3.47
N VAL A 134 -4.69 0.57 -3.68
CA VAL A 134 -3.25 0.82 -3.70
C VAL A 134 -2.93 1.66 -2.49
N MET A 135 -2.18 1.09 -1.56
CA MET A 135 -1.77 1.75 -0.33
C MET A 135 -0.27 2.05 -0.40
N THR A 136 0.09 3.33 -0.45
CA THR A 136 1.47 3.80 -0.38
C THR A 136 1.82 4.14 1.06
N VAL A 137 2.91 3.58 1.56
CA VAL A 137 3.49 3.90 2.86
C VAL A 137 4.87 4.51 2.61
N ILE A 138 5.03 5.78 2.96
CA ILE A 138 6.33 6.46 2.90
C ILE A 138 7.17 5.95 4.07
N MET A 139 8.38 5.51 3.76
CA MET A 139 9.32 5.00 4.74
C MET A 139 10.16 6.15 5.31
N PRO A 140 10.39 6.18 6.63
CA PRO A 140 11.29 7.14 7.26
C PRO A 140 12.69 7.13 6.61
N GLU A 141 13.38 8.27 6.62
CA GLU A 141 14.69 8.47 5.94
C GLU A 141 15.79 7.50 6.40
N PHE A 142 15.66 6.94 7.59
CA PHE A 142 16.60 5.97 8.16
C PHE A 142 16.29 4.50 7.78
N GLU A 143 15.16 4.24 7.12
CA GLU A 143 14.84 2.94 6.55
C GLU A 143 15.56 2.76 5.20
N ASN A 144 16.03 1.55 4.95
CA ASN A 144 16.61 1.14 3.67
C ASN A 144 15.92 -0.12 3.17
N LEU A 145 16.31 -0.57 1.98
CA LEU A 145 15.71 -1.75 1.36
C LEU A 145 15.83 -3.01 2.23
N ALA A 146 16.91 -3.18 3.01
CA ALA A 146 17.05 -4.33 3.88
C ALA A 146 16.10 -4.28 5.08
N SER A 147 15.89 -3.11 5.68
CA SER A 147 14.93 -2.95 6.78
C SER A 147 13.48 -3.06 6.28
N MET A 148 13.15 -2.48 5.11
CA MET A 148 11.87 -2.69 4.44
C MET A 148 11.59 -4.18 4.16
N LYS A 149 12.61 -4.95 3.73
CA LYS A 149 12.50 -6.41 3.59
C LYS A 149 12.16 -7.10 4.91
N GLY A 150 12.79 -6.69 6.00
CA GLY A 150 12.45 -7.18 7.34
C GLY A 150 10.98 -6.93 7.68
N ARG A 151 10.46 -5.74 7.36
CA ARG A 151 9.07 -5.36 7.59
C ARG A 151 8.09 -6.21 6.78
N ILE A 152 8.32 -6.42 5.48
CA ILE A 152 7.42 -7.28 4.69
C ILE A 152 7.39 -8.72 5.21
N GLN A 153 8.53 -9.24 5.68
CA GLN A 153 8.63 -10.59 6.26
C GLN A 153 7.91 -10.69 7.61
N TYR A 154 7.89 -9.60 8.38
CA TYR A 154 7.12 -9.53 9.62
C TYR A 154 5.61 -9.49 9.31
N PHE A 155 5.15 -8.53 8.52
CA PHE A 155 3.72 -8.26 8.35
C PHE A 155 3.00 -9.30 7.50
N PHE A 156 3.59 -9.68 6.36
CA PHE A 156 2.94 -10.51 5.36
C PHE A 156 3.31 -11.98 5.50
N LYS A 157 2.40 -12.85 5.08
CA LYS A 157 2.63 -14.30 4.98
C LYS A 157 2.97 -14.67 3.54
N GLU A 158 3.65 -15.80 3.38
CA GLU A 158 3.95 -16.40 2.06
C GLU A 158 4.67 -15.41 1.13
N VAL A 159 5.61 -14.65 1.70
CA VAL A 159 6.41 -13.65 0.97
C VAL A 159 7.35 -14.36 0.01
N SER A 160 7.14 -14.14 -1.29
CA SER A 160 8.00 -14.66 -2.36
C SER A 160 8.41 -13.52 -3.28
N PRO A 161 9.71 -13.31 -3.53
CA PRO A 161 10.14 -12.33 -4.52
C PRO A 161 9.62 -12.71 -5.90
N LEU A 162 9.23 -11.71 -6.68
CA LEU A 162 8.97 -11.85 -8.10
C LEU A 162 10.20 -11.34 -8.85
N CYS A 163 10.68 -12.13 -9.80
CA CYS A 163 11.78 -11.70 -10.65
C CYS A 163 11.25 -10.66 -11.63
N ASP A 164 11.72 -9.41 -11.51
CA ASP A 164 11.44 -8.38 -12.52
C ASP A 164 12.16 -8.78 -13.82
N GLN A 165 11.40 -9.19 -14.86
CA GLN A 165 11.91 -9.34 -16.22
C GLN A 165 12.10 -7.98 -16.92
N VAL A 166 12.66 -6.99 -16.23
CA VAL A 166 12.95 -5.68 -16.83
C VAL A 166 14.44 -5.41 -16.72
N GLU A 167 15.22 -6.15 -17.52
CA GLU A 167 16.44 -5.59 -18.09
C GLU A 167 16.01 -4.52 -19.10
N CYS A 168 16.47 -3.29 -18.89
CA CYS A 168 16.23 -2.14 -19.75
C CYS A 168 16.52 -2.47 -21.22
N SER A 169 15.48 -2.54 -22.05
CA SER A 169 15.60 -2.21 -23.47
C SER A 169 15.69 -0.69 -23.62
N GLU A 170 16.78 -0.11 -23.11
CA GLU A 170 17.26 1.24 -23.50
C GLU A 170 18.52 1.09 -24.34
N GLN A 171 18.40 0.38 -25.46
CA GLN A 171 19.30 0.56 -26.60
C GLN A 171 18.47 0.43 -27.87
N GLN A 172 17.95 1.55 -28.36
CA GLN A 172 17.95 1.98 -29.77
C GLN A 172 16.84 3.01 -30.00
N MET A 173 17.17 4.28 -29.73
CA MET A 173 16.79 5.39 -30.60
C MET A 173 17.87 6.47 -30.47
N LYS A 174 18.92 6.33 -31.28
CA LYS A 174 19.74 7.45 -31.75
C LYS A 174 19.37 7.69 -33.21
#